data_AF-A0A0B1S4V6-F1
#
_entry.id   AF-A0A0B1S4V6-F1
#
_cell.length_a   1.000
_cell.length_b   1.000
_cell.length_c   1.000
_cell.angle_alpha   90.00
_cell.angle_beta   90.00
_cell.angle_gamma   90.00
#
_symmetry.space_group_name_H-M   'P 1'
#
loop_
_entity.id
_entity.type
_entity.pdbx_description
1 polymer ?
#
loop_
_entity_poly.entity_id
_entity_poly.type
_entity_poly.pdbx_seq_one_letter_code
_entity_poly.pdbx_strand_id
1 'polypeptide(L)'
;LFTLRLQYYANLPKSLREILKKDQDAVLQRRLLAKLPAVYPIDILLHEFLSTFDMELEWDGDKLAVSHGDEISSSRVTALIRSCQMITDYFNMVLGKLLLYQPERDQYQSELLRLRLTNLNGDEDNTHKKPYLGSSSLPDDTVPVRLTSVYGLPHLLRLFDCFADKFEKLQSDSANILALKIMTSDFITFIDENREKYFSLRRDYEAQE
;
A
#
# COMPACT_ATOMS: atom_id res chain seq x y z
N LEU A 1 5.65 33.08 7.00
CA LEU A 1 5.78 31.62 7.23
C LEU A 1 5.15 30.93 6.04
N PHE A 2 5.96 30.43 5.12
CA PHE A 2 5.50 29.61 4.00
C PHE A 2 4.80 28.38 4.58
N THR A 3 3.49 28.28 4.42
CA THR A 3 2.77 27.02 4.58
C THR A 3 3.21 26.13 3.43
N LEU A 4 4.28 25.36 3.64
CA LEU A 4 4.57 24.18 2.83
C LEU A 4 3.28 23.36 2.85
N ARG A 5 2.62 23.30 1.70
CA ARG A 5 1.35 22.60 1.55
C ARG A 5 1.66 21.12 1.67
N LEU A 6 1.59 20.58 2.89
CA LEU A 6 1.80 19.17 3.18
C LEU A 6 0.97 18.34 2.20
N GLN A 7 1.65 17.47 1.45
CA GLN A 7 1.01 16.51 0.58
C GLN A 7 0.58 15.34 1.46
N TYR A 8 -0.61 14.79 1.25
CA TYR A 8 -1.10 13.63 2.00
C TYR A 8 -2.12 12.91 1.13
N TYR A 9 -2.66 11.78 1.58
CA TYR A 9 -3.57 10.96 0.75
C TYR A 9 -4.72 11.76 0.09
N ALA A 10 -5.31 12.77 0.75
CA ALA A 10 -6.39 13.58 0.16
C ALA A 10 -5.90 14.71 -0.76
N ASN A 11 -4.61 14.99 -0.74
CA ASN A 11 -3.96 15.99 -1.57
C ASN A 11 -2.80 15.38 -2.37
N LEU A 12 -3.08 14.32 -3.13
CA LEU A 12 -2.10 13.70 -4.03
C LEU A 12 -1.51 14.74 -5.01
N PRO A 13 -0.19 14.70 -5.27
CA PRO A 13 0.46 15.45 -6.34
C PRO A 13 -0.16 15.21 -7.71
N LYS A 14 -0.03 16.19 -8.61
CA LYS A 14 -0.55 16.09 -9.98
C LYS A 14 0.01 14.86 -10.71
N SER A 15 1.30 14.60 -10.56
CA SER A 15 2.03 13.44 -11.08
C SER A 15 1.42 12.11 -10.63
N LEU A 16 1.09 11.95 -9.34
CA LEU A 16 0.44 10.74 -8.84
C LEU A 16 -1.01 10.61 -9.33
N ARG A 17 -1.74 11.72 -9.47
CA ARG A 17 -3.08 11.71 -10.08
C ARG A 17 -3.03 11.35 -11.57
N GLU A 18 -1.96 11.70 -12.29
CA GLU A 18 -1.76 11.28 -13.67
C GLU A 18 -1.54 9.77 -13.79
N ILE A 19 -0.93 9.12 -12.79
CA ILE A 19 -0.85 7.66 -12.72
C ILE A 19 -2.25 7.05 -12.59
N LEU A 20 -3.09 7.55 -11.68
CA LEU A 20 -4.48 7.10 -11.54
C LEU A 20 -5.26 7.22 -12.85
N LYS A 21 -5.11 8.32 -13.58
CA LYS A 21 -5.76 8.50 -14.90
C LYS A 21 -5.28 7.48 -15.93
N LYS A 22 -3.97 7.21 -15.98
CA LYS A 22 -3.38 6.22 -16.89
C LYS A 22 -3.84 4.81 -16.55
N ASP A 23 -3.89 4.48 -15.26
CA ASP A 23 -4.40 3.20 -14.76
C ASP A 23 -5.88 3.02 -15.11
N GLN A 24 -6.73 4.02 -14.85
CA GLN A 24 -8.14 3.99 -15.20
C GLN A 24 -8.36 3.80 -16.71
N ASP A 25 -7.64 4.53 -17.56
CA ASP A 25 -7.70 4.39 -19.02
C ASP A 25 -7.25 2.99 -19.47
N ALA A 26 -6.16 2.48 -18.91
CA ALA A 26 -5.63 1.16 -19.20
C ALA A 26 -6.66 0.07 -18.91
N VAL A 27 -7.27 0.08 -17.73
CA VAL A 27 -8.22 -0.95 -17.31
C VAL A 27 -9.57 -0.80 -18.00
N LEU A 28 -10.16 0.39 -18.00
CA LEU A 28 -11.55 0.58 -18.44
C LEU A 28 -11.68 0.77 -19.94
N GLN A 29 -10.73 1.43 -20.60
CA GLN A 29 -10.84 1.77 -22.03
C GLN A 29 -10.02 0.82 -22.89
N ARG A 30 -8.81 0.48 -22.46
CA ARG A 30 -7.86 -0.31 -23.26
C ARG A 30 -7.89 -1.80 -22.95
N ARG A 31 -8.72 -2.24 -21.99
CA ARG A 31 -8.88 -3.64 -21.57
C ARG A 31 -7.54 -4.28 -21.21
N LEU A 32 -6.73 -3.54 -20.47
CA LEU A 32 -5.49 -4.05 -19.89
C LEU A 32 -5.72 -4.40 -18.43
N LEU A 33 -5.06 -5.45 -17.95
CA LEU A 33 -4.97 -5.78 -16.54
C LEU A 33 -3.56 -5.52 -16.03
N ALA A 34 -3.45 -5.14 -14.76
CA ALA A 34 -2.15 -5.09 -14.11
C ALA A 34 -1.59 -6.52 -14.02
N LYS A 35 -0.30 -6.69 -14.33
CA LYS A 35 0.39 -7.97 -14.16
C LYS A 35 0.55 -8.25 -12.67
N LEU A 36 0.12 -9.45 -12.26
CA LEU A 36 0.24 -9.90 -10.88
C LEU A 36 1.13 -11.15 -10.80
N PRO A 37 2.02 -11.26 -9.79
CA PRO A 37 2.34 -10.23 -8.82
C PRO A 37 3.04 -9.02 -9.47
N ALA A 38 2.82 -7.83 -8.92
CA ALA A 38 3.43 -6.60 -9.38
C ALA A 38 4.96 -6.69 -9.27
N VAL A 39 5.68 -6.05 -10.20
CA VAL A 39 7.15 -5.98 -10.16
C VAL A 39 7.64 -5.29 -8.88
N TYR A 40 6.89 -4.27 -8.44
CA TYR A 40 7.08 -3.60 -7.15
C TYR A 40 5.79 -3.69 -6.34
N PRO A 41 5.60 -4.76 -5.55
CA PRO A 41 4.47 -4.89 -4.64
C PRO A 41 4.52 -3.83 -3.54
N ILE A 42 3.37 -3.51 -2.96
CA ILE A 42 3.23 -2.53 -1.87
C ILE A 42 4.18 -2.84 -0.71
N ASP A 43 4.40 -4.10 -0.37
CA ASP A 43 5.36 -4.47 0.69
C ASP A 43 6.78 -3.98 0.38
N ILE A 44 7.20 -4.03 -0.89
CA ILE A 44 8.50 -3.51 -1.32
C ILE A 44 8.52 -1.98 -1.24
N LEU A 45 7.44 -1.30 -1.62
CA LEU A 45 7.34 0.16 -1.50
C LEU A 45 7.44 0.61 -0.04
N LEU A 46 6.74 -0.07 0.87
CA LEU A 46 6.76 0.24 2.30
C LEU A 46 8.14 -0.05 2.89
N HIS A 47 8.76 -1.17 2.53
CA HIS A 47 10.12 -1.49 2.97
C HIS A 47 11.12 -0.44 2.50
N GLU A 48 11.16 -0.14 1.21
CA GLU A 48 12.10 0.85 0.66
C GLU A 48 11.88 2.26 1.23
N PHE A 49 10.63 2.62 1.54
CA PHE A 49 10.32 3.85 2.27
C PHE A 49 10.90 3.86 3.68
N LEU A 50 10.73 2.79 4.45
CA LEU A 50 11.29 2.72 5.81
C LEU A 50 12.82 2.72 5.79
N SER A 51 13.43 2.09 4.78
CA SER A 51 14.88 2.11 4.59
C SER A 51 15.45 3.52 4.32
N THR A 52 14.65 4.51 3.90
CA THR A 52 15.15 5.90 3.77
C THR A 52 15.41 6.58 5.12
N PHE A 53 14.98 5.95 6.22
CA PHE A 53 15.18 6.42 7.59
C PHE A 53 16.17 5.51 8.36
N ASP A 54 16.99 4.74 7.64
CA ASP A 54 17.90 3.74 8.20
C ASP A 54 17.21 2.76 9.16
N MET A 55 15.96 2.40 8.84
CA MET A 55 15.18 1.42 9.58
C MET A 55 15.31 0.04 8.97
N GLU A 56 15.63 -0.96 9.80
CA GLU A 56 15.61 -2.37 9.40
C GLU A 56 14.59 -3.14 10.25
N LEU A 57 13.90 -4.06 9.59
CA LEU A 57 12.78 -4.80 10.16
C LEU A 57 13.10 -6.29 10.15
N GLU A 58 13.04 -6.92 11.31
CA GLU A 58 13.28 -8.35 11.49
C GLU A 58 12.12 -8.98 12.26
N TRP A 59 11.69 -10.18 11.85
CA TRP A 59 10.67 -10.93 12.58
C TRP A 59 11.33 -11.96 13.48
N ASP A 60 11.08 -11.85 14.78
CA ASP A 60 11.40 -12.85 15.79
C ASP A 60 10.09 -13.55 16.22
N GLY A 61 9.75 -14.62 15.50
CA GLY A 61 8.45 -15.27 15.62
C GLY A 61 7.31 -14.30 15.28
N ASP A 62 6.43 -14.06 16.24
CA ASP A 62 5.28 -13.13 16.10
C ASP A 62 5.62 -11.67 16.45
N LYS A 63 6.88 -11.37 16.80
CA LYS A 63 7.30 -10.03 17.18
C LYS A 63 8.10 -9.39 16.07
N LEU A 64 7.69 -8.19 15.68
CA LEU A 64 8.46 -7.32 14.80
C LEU A 64 9.52 -6.58 15.63
N ALA A 65 10.79 -6.93 15.43
CA ALA A 65 11.93 -6.15 15.87
C ALA A 65 12.23 -5.05 14.84
N VAL A 66 12.51 -3.85 15.32
CA VAL A 66 12.83 -2.68 14.48
C VAL A 66 14.12 -2.08 15.01
N SER A 67 15.18 -2.11 14.21
CA SER A 67 16.38 -1.32 14.42
C SER A 67 16.29 -0.03 13.63
N HIS A 68 16.92 1.04 14.14
CA HIS A 68 16.95 2.33 13.48
C HIS A 68 18.23 3.08 13.84
N GLY A 69 18.69 3.98 12.97
CA GLY A 69 19.81 4.88 13.27
C GLY A 69 19.50 5.87 14.41
N ASP A 70 20.54 6.42 15.02
CA ASP A 70 20.40 7.34 16.18
C ASP A 70 19.73 8.69 15.82
N GLU A 71 19.64 9.03 14.54
CA GLU A 71 19.10 10.32 14.07
C GLU A 71 17.57 10.40 14.18
N ILE A 72 16.87 9.25 14.11
CA ILE A 72 15.41 9.20 14.17
C ILE A 72 14.93 8.88 15.58
N SER A 73 14.02 9.69 16.10
CA SER A 73 13.47 9.46 17.44
C SER A 73 12.60 8.19 17.47
N SER A 74 12.63 7.45 18.58
CA SER A 74 11.81 6.24 18.73
C SER A 74 10.30 6.50 18.60
N SER A 75 9.84 7.71 18.95
CA SER A 75 8.45 8.12 18.75
C SER A 75 8.11 8.28 17.27
N ARG A 76 9.04 8.80 16.45
CA ARG A 76 8.89 8.89 15.00
C ARG A 76 8.92 7.51 14.35
N VAL A 77 9.84 6.65 14.77
CA VAL A 77 9.92 5.23 14.32
C VAL A 77 8.59 4.52 14.58
N THR A 78 8.06 4.63 15.80
CA THR A 78 6.76 4.04 16.16
C THR A 78 5.64 4.56 15.27
N ALA A 79 5.63 5.87 14.98
CA ALA A 79 4.63 6.46 14.09
C ALA A 79 4.75 5.92 12.65
N LEU A 80 5.97 5.82 12.09
CA LEU A 80 6.20 5.30 10.75
C LEU A 80 5.77 3.82 10.62
N ILE A 81 6.16 2.98 11.58
CA ILE A 81 5.76 1.56 11.57
C ILE A 81 4.23 1.43 11.63
N ARG A 82 3.58 2.08 12.60
CA ARG A 82 2.11 2.05 12.71
C ARG A 82 1.42 2.54 11.44
N SER A 83 2.02 3.52 10.77
CA SER A 83 1.55 4.06 9.49
C SER A 83 1.55 3.01 8.38
N CYS A 84 2.68 2.33 8.20
CA CYS A 84 2.81 1.26 7.22
C CYS A 84 1.89 0.07 7.55
N GLN A 85 1.74 -0.28 8.83
CA GLN A 85 0.80 -1.31 9.28
C GLN A 85 -0.65 -0.93 8.93
N MET A 86 -1.07 0.30 9.23
CA MET A 86 -2.40 0.80 8.88
C MET A 86 -2.65 0.77 7.38
N ILE A 87 -1.69 1.23 6.56
CA ILE A 87 -1.81 1.16 5.09
C ILE A 87 -2.01 -0.29 4.63
N THR A 88 -1.22 -1.21 5.20
CA THR A 88 -1.27 -2.64 4.88
C THR A 88 -2.64 -3.24 5.23
N ASP A 89 -3.10 -3.02 6.46
CA ASP A 89 -4.35 -3.59 6.96
C ASP A 89 -5.57 -3.04 6.23
N TYR A 90 -5.62 -1.72 6.02
CA TYR A 90 -6.72 -1.12 5.26
C TYR A 90 -6.73 -1.60 3.81
N PHE A 91 -5.56 -1.69 3.17
CA PHE A 91 -5.47 -2.22 1.80
C PHE A 91 -6.04 -3.63 1.71
N ASN A 92 -5.57 -4.53 2.59
CA ASN A 92 -6.02 -5.92 2.64
C ASN A 92 -7.53 -6.03 2.93
N MET A 93 -8.08 -5.14 3.76
CA MET A 93 -9.50 -5.12 4.12
C MET A 93 -10.41 -4.61 2.99
N VAL A 94 -9.95 -3.62 2.21
CA VAL A 94 -10.83 -2.87 1.29
C VAL A 94 -10.62 -3.14 -0.20
N LEU A 95 -9.50 -3.76 -0.61
CA LEU A 95 -9.16 -3.98 -2.02
C LEU A 95 -10.33 -4.56 -2.82
N GLY A 96 -10.78 -5.76 -2.45
CA GLY A 96 -11.86 -6.46 -3.17
C GLY A 96 -13.24 -5.80 -3.07
N LYS A 97 -13.43 -4.90 -2.10
CA LYS A 97 -14.72 -4.25 -1.81
C LYS A 97 -14.84 -2.90 -2.52
N LEU A 98 -13.74 -2.15 -2.60
CA LEU A 98 -13.77 -0.71 -2.92
C LEU A 98 -12.78 -0.26 -3.98
N LEU A 99 -11.66 -0.97 -4.20
CA LEU A 99 -10.54 -0.43 -4.99
C LEU A 99 -10.42 -1.01 -6.41
N LEU A 100 -11.13 -2.09 -6.69
CA LEU A 100 -11.08 -2.76 -7.99
C LEU A 100 -12.10 -2.17 -8.97
N TYR A 101 -11.72 -2.06 -10.24
CA TYR A 101 -12.64 -1.90 -11.36
C TYR A 101 -13.27 -3.23 -11.75
N GLN A 102 -14.43 -3.17 -12.42
CA GLN A 102 -15.18 -4.38 -12.78
C GLN A 102 -14.35 -5.42 -13.55
N PRO A 103 -13.49 -5.06 -14.54
CA PRO A 103 -12.68 -6.04 -15.26
C PRO A 103 -11.64 -6.79 -14.41
N GLU A 104 -11.24 -6.26 -13.26
CA GLU A 104 -10.20 -6.87 -12.39
C GLU A 104 -10.77 -7.93 -11.43
N ARG A 105 -12.10 -8.13 -11.40
CA ARG A 105 -12.76 -8.99 -10.40
C ARG A 105 -12.34 -10.46 -10.48
N ASP A 106 -12.24 -11.00 -11.69
CA ASP A 106 -11.87 -12.40 -11.89
C ASP A 106 -10.38 -12.63 -11.53
N GLN A 107 -9.50 -11.71 -11.94
CA GLN A 107 -8.08 -11.74 -11.56
C GLN A 107 -7.91 -11.70 -10.04
N TYR A 108 -8.66 -10.84 -9.35
CA TYR A 108 -8.64 -10.77 -7.88
C TYR A 108 -9.09 -12.07 -7.23
N GLN A 109 -10.16 -12.71 -7.73
CA GLN A 109 -10.66 -13.95 -7.15
C GLN A 109 -9.64 -15.09 -7.28
N SER A 110 -8.93 -15.15 -8.41
CA SER A 110 -7.82 -16.09 -8.65
C SER A 110 -6.66 -15.87 -7.67
N GLU A 111 -6.22 -14.61 -7.50
CA GLU A 111 -5.14 -14.28 -6.57
C GLU A 111 -5.52 -14.52 -5.11
N LEU A 112 -6.76 -14.19 -4.72
CA LEU A 112 -7.27 -14.44 -3.38
C LEU A 112 -7.25 -15.94 -3.05
N LEU A 113 -7.68 -16.78 -4.00
CA LEU A 113 -7.61 -18.24 -3.84
C LEU A 113 -6.16 -18.71 -3.73
N ARG A 114 -5.27 -18.24 -4.61
CA ARG A 114 -3.84 -18.60 -4.62
C ARG A 114 -3.18 -18.29 -3.28
N LEU A 115 -3.42 -17.10 -2.73
CA LEU A 115 -2.86 -16.70 -1.43
C LEU A 115 -3.45 -17.51 -0.27
N ARG A 116 -4.76 -17.79 -0.28
CA ARG A 116 -5.38 -18.65 0.75
C ARG A 116 -4.80 -20.07 0.74
N LEU A 117 -4.58 -20.64 -0.44
CA LEU A 117 -3.95 -21.95 -0.60
C LEU A 117 -2.50 -21.95 -0.09
N THR A 118 -1.76 -20.87 -0.38
CA THR A 118 -0.39 -20.68 0.13
C THR A 118 -0.38 -20.67 1.66
N ASN A 119 -1.28 -19.91 2.29
CA ASN A 119 -1.39 -19.85 3.76
C ASN A 119 -1.76 -21.21 4.40
N LEU A 120 -2.57 -22.03 3.72
CA LEU A 120 -3.01 -23.34 4.23
C LEU A 120 -1.92 -24.41 4.14
N ASN A 121 -1.10 -24.37 3.10
CA ASN A 121 -0.08 -25.40 2.87
C ASN A 121 1.13 -25.26 3.81
N GLY A 122 1.23 -24.14 4.54
CA GLY A 122 2.43 -23.78 5.28
C GLY A 122 3.57 -23.43 4.33
N ASP A 123 4.29 -22.35 4.61
CA ASP A 123 5.44 -21.95 3.81
C ASP A 123 6.55 -23.01 3.94
N GLU A 124 6.68 -23.91 2.96
CA GLU A 124 7.94 -24.66 2.74
C GLU A 124 9.04 -23.73 2.18
N ASP A 125 8.69 -22.52 1.77
CA ASP A 125 9.61 -21.53 1.23
C ASP A 125 9.98 -20.46 2.27
N ASN A 126 11.20 -19.94 2.18
CA ASN A 126 11.83 -19.02 3.14
C ASN A 126 11.18 -17.61 3.22
N THR A 127 9.91 -17.45 2.85
CA THR A 127 9.18 -16.18 2.75
C THR A 127 8.93 -15.48 4.08
N HIS A 128 9.12 -16.18 5.21
CA HIS A 128 9.26 -15.58 6.54
C HIS A 128 10.43 -14.59 6.68
N LYS A 129 11.32 -14.47 5.70
CA LYS A 129 12.42 -13.49 5.72
C LYS A 129 12.03 -12.07 5.30
N LYS A 130 10.88 -11.84 4.66
CA LYS A 130 10.47 -10.48 4.27
C LYS A 130 9.47 -9.94 5.27
N PRO A 131 9.74 -8.79 5.91
CA PRO A 131 8.85 -8.29 6.93
C PRO A 131 7.45 -7.97 6.37
N TYR A 132 6.43 -8.60 6.94
CA TYR A 132 5.03 -8.34 6.62
C TYR A 132 4.41 -7.44 7.68
N LEU A 133 4.09 -6.20 7.32
CA LEU A 133 3.57 -5.23 8.27
C LEU A 133 2.06 -5.36 8.54
N GLY A 134 1.38 -6.39 8.03
CA GLY A 134 -0.04 -6.55 8.32
C GLY A 134 -0.28 -7.23 9.66
N SER A 135 -1.38 -6.87 10.29
CA SER A 135 -1.86 -7.49 11.52
C SER A 135 -2.30 -8.93 11.27
N SER A 136 -2.27 -9.79 12.30
CA SER A 136 -2.77 -11.18 12.22
C SER A 136 -4.30 -11.26 12.12
N SER A 137 -5.00 -10.19 12.50
CA SER A 137 -6.45 -10.02 12.38
C SER A 137 -6.76 -8.60 11.92
N LEU A 138 -7.69 -8.44 11.00
CA LEU A 138 -8.12 -7.13 10.52
C LEU A 138 -9.19 -6.51 11.42
N PRO A 139 -9.43 -5.18 11.35
CA PRO A 139 -10.47 -4.51 12.16
C PRO A 139 -11.90 -5.00 11.95
N ASP A 140 -12.17 -5.76 10.88
CA ASP A 140 -13.46 -6.39 10.59
C ASP A 140 -13.49 -7.90 10.95
N ASP A 141 -12.57 -8.35 11.79
CA ASP A 141 -12.38 -9.72 12.27
C ASP A 141 -12.10 -10.76 11.17
N THR A 142 -11.78 -10.31 9.96
CA THR A 142 -11.39 -11.22 8.87
C THR A 142 -9.92 -11.61 8.97
N VAL A 143 -9.61 -12.84 8.55
CA VAL A 143 -8.22 -13.32 8.42
C VAL A 143 -7.57 -12.58 7.24
N PRO A 144 -6.50 -11.81 7.47
CA PRO A 144 -5.85 -11.08 6.41
C PRO A 144 -5.20 -12.02 5.42
N VAL A 145 -5.33 -11.66 4.15
CA VAL A 145 -4.54 -12.22 3.06
C VAL A 145 -3.57 -11.14 2.64
N ARG A 146 -2.29 -11.47 2.45
CA ARG A 146 -1.20 -10.53 2.16
C ARG A 146 -1.29 -9.97 0.73
N LEU A 147 -2.36 -9.24 0.42
CA LEU A 147 -2.62 -8.66 -0.90
C LEU A 147 -1.57 -7.59 -1.24
N THR A 148 -0.97 -6.94 -0.23
CA THR A 148 0.16 -6.03 -0.40
C THR A 148 1.43 -6.67 -0.99
N SER A 149 1.55 -8.01 -0.96
CA SER A 149 2.64 -8.74 -1.61
C SER A 149 2.41 -9.01 -3.09
N VAL A 150 1.20 -8.73 -3.59
CA VAL A 150 0.76 -9.03 -4.95
C VAL A 150 0.50 -7.76 -5.73
N TYR A 151 -0.19 -6.79 -5.13
CA TYR A 151 -0.60 -5.56 -5.81
C TYR A 151 0.44 -4.45 -5.67
N GLY A 152 0.47 -3.54 -6.65
CA GLY A 152 1.48 -2.49 -6.77
C GLY A 152 0.94 -1.06 -6.60
N LEU A 153 1.74 -0.10 -7.07
CA LEU A 153 1.48 1.34 -6.88
C LEU A 153 0.09 1.81 -7.37
N PRO A 154 -0.45 1.40 -8.54
CA PRO A 154 -1.77 1.88 -8.98
C PRO A 154 -2.87 1.62 -7.96
N HIS A 155 -2.95 0.40 -7.42
CA HIS A 155 -3.96 0.02 -6.42
C HIS A 155 -3.76 0.73 -5.08
N LEU A 156 -2.50 0.99 -4.68
CA LEU A 156 -2.20 1.81 -3.51
C LEU A 156 -2.67 3.26 -3.68
N LEU A 157 -2.49 3.84 -4.86
CA LEU A 157 -3.01 5.19 -5.14
C LEU A 157 -4.54 5.22 -5.11
N ARG A 158 -5.22 4.15 -5.56
CA ARG A 158 -6.68 4.03 -5.43
C ARG A 158 -7.12 3.98 -3.98
N LEU A 159 -6.34 3.35 -3.09
CA LEU A 159 -6.61 3.39 -1.64
C LEU A 159 -6.57 4.83 -1.12
N PHE A 160 -5.57 5.61 -1.50
CA PHE A 160 -5.46 7.01 -1.08
C PHE A 160 -6.58 7.89 -1.62
N ASP A 161 -6.99 7.68 -2.88
CA ASP A 161 -8.15 8.37 -3.47
C ASP A 161 -9.47 7.97 -2.77
N CYS A 162 -9.61 6.68 -2.42
CA CYS A 162 -10.74 6.18 -1.62
C CYS A 162 -10.77 6.79 -0.21
N PHE A 163 -9.61 6.95 0.45
CA PHE A 163 -9.52 7.66 1.73
C PHE A 163 -9.91 9.12 1.59
N ALA A 164 -9.51 9.78 0.50
CA ALA A 164 -9.90 11.16 0.24
C ALA A 164 -11.43 11.31 0.23
N ASP A 165 -12.13 10.53 -0.59
CA ASP A 165 -13.60 10.59 -0.71
C ASP A 165 -14.33 10.19 0.59
N LYS A 166 -13.84 9.15 1.28
CA LYS A 166 -14.49 8.67 2.52
C LYS A 166 -14.25 9.57 3.71
N PHE A 167 -13.05 10.14 3.84
CA PHE A 167 -12.67 10.94 5.00
C PHE A 167 -12.91 12.44 4.82
N GLU A 168 -13.14 12.93 3.60
CA GLU A 168 -13.67 14.28 3.36
C GLU A 168 -15.07 14.45 3.97
N LYS A 169 -15.86 13.37 4.01
CA LYS A 169 -17.23 13.34 4.55
C LYS A 169 -17.29 13.16 6.07
N LEU A 170 -16.20 12.73 6.71
CA LEU A 170 -16.12 12.63 8.17
C LEU A 170 -15.75 14.01 8.74
N GLN A 171 -16.31 14.38 9.89
CA GLN A 171 -15.96 15.64 10.57
C GLN A 171 -14.44 15.78 10.65
N SER A 172 -13.91 16.83 10.00
CA SER A 172 -12.55 16.90 9.43
C SER A 172 -11.39 16.81 10.42
N ASP A 173 -11.69 16.76 11.72
CA ASP A 173 -10.76 17.07 12.80
C ASP A 173 -10.64 15.95 13.84
N SER A 174 -11.14 14.73 13.55
CA SER A 174 -10.82 13.61 14.44
C SER A 174 -9.29 13.40 14.46
N ALA A 175 -8.72 13.27 15.65
CA ALA A 175 -7.27 13.11 15.84
C ALA A 175 -6.70 11.95 15.00
N ASN A 176 -7.49 10.90 14.77
CA ASN A 176 -7.12 9.74 13.96
C ASN A 176 -6.99 10.08 12.47
N ILE A 177 -7.90 10.89 11.91
CA ILE A 177 -7.83 11.34 10.51
C ILE A 177 -6.63 12.25 10.32
N LEU A 178 -6.40 13.18 11.26
CA LEU A 178 -5.24 14.08 11.21
C LEU A 178 -3.92 13.29 11.32
N ALA A 179 -3.86 12.31 12.22
CA ALA A 179 -2.72 11.40 12.33
C ALA A 179 -2.45 10.70 11.00
N LEU A 180 -3.47 10.09 10.38
CA LEU A 180 -3.32 9.44 9.07
C LEU A 180 -2.85 10.41 7.97
N LYS A 181 -3.34 11.66 7.96
CA LYS A 181 -2.90 12.69 6.99
C LYS A 181 -1.42 13.01 7.15
N ILE A 182 -0.99 13.30 8.38
CA ILE A 182 0.42 13.58 8.70
C ILE A 182 1.30 12.36 8.36
N MET A 183 0.82 11.17 8.69
CA MET A 183 1.51 9.90 8.52
C MET A 183 1.73 9.51 7.06
N THR A 184 0.81 9.85 6.16
CA THR A 184 0.98 9.61 4.71
C THR A 184 1.81 10.67 4.01
N SER A 185 2.14 11.80 4.66
CA SER A 185 2.80 12.91 3.97
C SER A 185 4.17 12.58 3.42
N ASP A 186 5.04 12.04 4.29
CA ASP A 186 6.38 11.61 3.89
C ASP A 186 6.32 10.49 2.86
N PHE A 187 5.38 9.56 3.03
CA PHE A 187 5.24 8.43 2.11
C PHE A 187 4.74 8.87 0.71
N ILE A 188 3.80 9.81 0.64
CA ILE A 188 3.36 10.40 -0.63
C ILE A 188 4.51 11.14 -1.32
N THR A 189 5.32 11.86 -0.55
CA THR A 189 6.50 12.56 -1.08
C THR A 189 7.50 11.55 -1.65
N PHE A 190 7.83 10.51 -0.89
CA PHE A 190 8.70 9.42 -1.32
C PHE A 190 8.21 8.75 -2.60
N ILE A 191 6.92 8.39 -2.65
CA ILE A 191 6.31 7.78 -3.85
C ILE A 191 6.41 8.73 -5.04
N ASP A 192 6.12 10.02 -4.86
CA ASP A 192 6.14 10.99 -5.95
C ASP A 192 7.54 11.17 -6.53
N GLU A 193 8.56 11.27 -5.68
CA GLU A 193 9.96 11.38 -6.07
C GLU A 193 10.46 10.15 -6.83
N ASN A 194 9.96 8.96 -6.46
CA ASN A 194 10.41 7.67 -7.01
C ASN A 194 9.42 7.04 -8.00
N ARG A 195 8.37 7.75 -8.41
CA ARG A 195 7.22 7.22 -9.16
C ARG A 195 7.59 6.49 -10.46
N GLU A 196 8.65 6.91 -11.13
CA GLU A 196 9.09 6.34 -12.42
C GLU A 196 9.72 4.95 -12.25
N LYS A 197 10.28 4.66 -11.07
CA LYS A 197 10.70 3.31 -10.69
C LYS A 197 9.47 2.40 -10.56
N TYR A 198 8.50 2.86 -9.78
CA TYR A 198 7.36 2.05 -9.33
C TYR A 198 6.20 1.93 -10.31
N PHE A 199 6.15 2.75 -11.37
CA PHE A 199 5.06 2.69 -12.36
C PHE A 199 5.56 2.84 -13.79
N SER A 200 5.22 1.86 -14.62
CA SER A 200 5.39 1.89 -16.07
C SER A 200 4.28 1.10 -16.74
N LEU A 201 3.41 1.81 -17.49
CA LEU A 201 2.26 1.18 -18.16
C LEU A 201 2.67 0.02 -19.09
N ARG A 202 3.81 0.16 -19.79
CA ARG A 202 4.31 -0.87 -20.71
C ARG A 202 4.80 -2.13 -19.98
N ARG A 203 5.40 -1.94 -18.80
CA ARG A 203 5.96 -3.03 -18.00
C ARG A 203 4.85 -3.75 -17.23
N ASP A 204 4.00 -2.96 -16.59
CA ASP A 204 3.15 -3.38 -15.48
C ASP A 204 1.75 -3.82 -15.91
N TYR A 205 1.37 -3.66 -17.19
CA TYR A 205 0.07 -4.06 -17.71
C TYR A 205 0.19 -5.00 -18.90
N GLU A 206 -0.83 -5.85 -19.09
CA GLU A 206 -1.00 -6.76 -20.22
C GLU A 206 -2.44 -6.76 -20.72
N ALA A 207 -2.65 -7.21 -21.96
CA ALA A 207 -3.98 -7.31 -22.52
C ALA A 207 -4.78 -8.40 -21.78
N GLN A 208 -6.06 -8.14 -21.54
CA GLN A 208 -6.98 -9.16 -21.07
C GLN A 208 -7.17 -10.21 -22.17
N GLU A 209 -6.94 -11.49 -21.84
CA GLU A 209 -7.23 -12.63 -22.72
C GLU A 209 -8.73 -12.91 -22.86
#